data_AF-A0A426XSV4-F1
#
_entry.id   AF-A0A426XSV4-F1
#
_cell.length_a   1.000
_cell.length_b   1.000
_cell.length_c   1.000
_cell.angle_alpha   90.00
_cell.angle_beta   90.00
_cell.angle_gamma   90.00
#
_symmetry.space_group_name_H-M   'P 1'
#
loop_
_entity.id
_entity.type
_entity.pdbx_description
1 polymer ?
#
loop_
_entity_poly.entity_id
_entity_poly.type
_entity_poly.pdbx_seq_one_letter_code
_entity_poly.pdbx_strand_id
1 'polypeptide(L)'
;MHYYYEGVCSWQWFYPYHYAPFASDMKDLGGLNISFMLGSPFKPFDQLMGVFPAASAHALPIHYRRLMSDPTSPILDFYPTDFEVDMNGKRFSWQVRLSQVLIRSFCCLCYNIAFDIMQFDGIVGNLFQGIAKLPFIDETRLLSEIKKVEHTLTVLK
;
A
#
# COMPACT_ATOMS: atom_id res chain seq x y z
N MET A 1 3.11 -15.58 -13.87
CA MET A 1 4.52 -15.97 -13.63
C MET A 1 5.54 -15.03 -14.26
N HIS A 2 5.15 -14.14 -15.19
CA HIS A 2 6.05 -13.18 -15.85
C HIS A 2 7.03 -12.46 -14.89
N TYR A 3 6.58 -12.02 -13.71
CA TYR A 3 7.45 -11.38 -12.72
C TYR A 3 8.76 -12.15 -12.41
N TYR A 4 8.69 -13.48 -12.28
CA TYR A 4 9.84 -14.30 -11.91
C TYR A 4 10.74 -14.66 -13.09
N TYR A 5 10.17 -14.76 -14.30
CA TYR A 5 10.89 -15.28 -15.48
C TYR A 5 11.28 -14.21 -16.49
N GLU A 6 10.50 -13.14 -16.57
CA GLU A 6 10.63 -12.07 -17.58
C GLU A 6 10.76 -10.69 -16.93
N GLY A 7 10.67 -10.61 -15.60
CA GLY A 7 10.68 -9.37 -14.85
C GLY A 7 9.29 -8.72 -14.76
N VAL A 8 9.27 -7.46 -14.31
CA VAL A 8 8.02 -6.73 -14.04
C VAL A 8 7.21 -6.56 -15.31
N CYS A 9 5.99 -7.11 -15.33
CA CYS A 9 5.05 -6.96 -16.44
C CYS A 9 4.19 -5.69 -16.35
N SER A 10 3.98 -5.17 -15.13
CA SER A 10 3.28 -3.92 -14.88
C SER A 10 3.62 -3.38 -13.50
N TRP A 11 3.99 -2.10 -13.43
CA TRP A 11 4.18 -1.37 -12.18
C TRP A 11 2.87 -0.94 -11.52
N GLN A 12 1.78 -0.87 -12.30
CA GLN A 12 0.49 -0.35 -11.86
C GLN A 12 -0.52 -1.45 -11.51
N TRP A 13 -0.31 -2.67 -12.01
CA TRP A 13 -1.22 -3.78 -11.75
C TRP A 13 -1.24 -4.14 -10.26
N PHE A 14 -2.44 -4.33 -9.73
CA PHE A 14 -2.69 -4.85 -8.39
C PHE A 14 -3.96 -5.69 -8.39
N TYR A 15 -4.12 -6.54 -7.38
CA TYR A 15 -5.31 -7.34 -7.19
C TYR A 15 -6.32 -6.56 -6.31
N PRO A 16 -7.47 -6.10 -6.84
CA PRO A 16 -8.36 -5.16 -6.17
C PRO A 16 -9.35 -5.84 -5.21
N TYR A 17 -8.95 -6.93 -4.58
CA TYR A 17 -9.77 -7.65 -3.60
C TYR A 17 -8.90 -8.11 -2.43
N HIS A 18 -9.45 -8.06 -1.21
CA HIS A 18 -8.75 -8.53 -0.01
C HIS A 18 -8.74 -10.05 0.15
N TYR A 19 -9.63 -10.76 -0.55
CA TYR A 19 -9.78 -12.22 -0.49
C TYR A 19 -9.65 -12.83 -1.88
N ALA A 20 -9.05 -14.02 -1.93
CA ALA A 20 -9.04 -14.84 -3.13
C ALA A 20 -10.42 -15.50 -3.35
N PRO A 21 -10.83 -15.75 -4.61
CA PRO A 21 -12.05 -16.48 -4.91
C PRO A 21 -11.93 -17.96 -4.50
N PHE A 22 -13.06 -18.64 -4.34
CA PHE A 22 -13.05 -20.08 -4.13
C PHE A 22 -12.62 -20.83 -5.40
N ALA A 23 -11.98 -21.98 -5.22
CA ALA A 23 -11.59 -22.84 -6.34
C ALA A 23 -12.79 -23.33 -7.17
N SER A 24 -13.96 -23.48 -6.55
CA SER A 24 -15.22 -23.80 -7.25
C SER A 24 -15.64 -22.76 -8.26
N ASP A 25 -15.26 -21.50 -8.04
CA ASP A 25 -15.70 -20.35 -8.84
C ASP A 25 -14.72 -20.06 -9.97
N MET A 26 -13.52 -20.66 -9.92
CA MET A 26 -12.49 -20.56 -10.96
C MET A 26 -12.78 -21.54 -12.12
N LYS A 27 -13.87 -21.30 -12.85
CA LYS A 27 -14.24 -22.03 -14.07
C LYS A 27 -14.03 -21.15 -15.30
N ASP A 28 -13.83 -21.78 -16.45
CA ASP A 28 -13.76 -21.12 -17.77
C ASP A 28 -12.66 -20.04 -17.92
N LEU A 29 -11.53 -20.22 -17.24
CA LEU A 29 -10.39 -19.28 -17.29
C LEU A 29 -9.67 -19.22 -18.66
N GLY A 30 -9.92 -20.18 -19.55
CA GLY A 30 -9.22 -20.30 -20.84
C GLY A 30 -9.51 -19.19 -21.85
N GLY A 31 -10.62 -18.45 -21.67
CA GLY A 31 -10.98 -17.31 -22.51
C GLY A 31 -10.45 -15.96 -22.04
N LEU A 32 -9.75 -15.91 -20.90
CA LEU A 32 -9.26 -14.66 -20.34
C LEU A 32 -8.05 -14.16 -21.13
N ASN A 33 -8.23 -13.06 -21.87
CA ASN A 33 -7.14 -12.35 -22.51
C ASN A 33 -6.52 -11.35 -21.50
N ILE A 34 -5.39 -11.72 -20.91
CA ILE A 34 -4.69 -10.90 -19.92
C ILE A 34 -3.60 -10.09 -20.64
N SER A 35 -3.81 -8.79 -20.76
CA SER A 35 -2.80 -7.84 -21.23
C SER A 35 -2.36 -6.93 -20.10
N PHE A 36 -1.05 -6.68 -20.01
CA PHE A 36 -0.44 -5.81 -19.01
C PHE A 36 0.17 -4.59 -19.68
N MET A 37 0.05 -3.43 -19.04
CA MET A 37 0.80 -2.23 -19.41
C MET A 37 1.96 -2.05 -18.44
N LEU A 38 3.19 -1.94 -18.95
CA LEU A 38 4.39 -1.85 -18.12
C LEU A 38 4.32 -0.66 -17.15
N GLY A 39 3.95 0.53 -17.66
CA GLY A 39 3.92 1.76 -16.87
C GLY A 39 5.33 2.17 -16.38
N SER A 40 5.37 2.99 -15.34
CA SER A 40 6.60 3.44 -14.68
C SER A 40 6.54 3.19 -13.17
N PRO A 41 7.68 2.97 -12.51
CA PRO A 41 7.72 2.91 -11.05
C PRO A 41 7.34 4.28 -10.44
N PHE A 42 6.83 4.26 -9.22
CA PHE A 42 6.59 5.47 -8.44
C PHE A 42 7.88 6.17 -8.04
N LYS A 43 7.81 7.49 -7.81
CA LYS A 43 8.89 8.21 -7.13
C LYS A 43 8.99 7.72 -5.68
N PRO A 44 10.17 7.78 -5.04
CA PRO A 44 10.34 7.32 -3.67
C PRO A 44 9.34 7.91 -2.67
N PHE A 45 9.09 9.22 -2.72
CA PHE A 45 8.11 9.87 -1.83
C PHE A 45 6.66 9.48 -2.15
N ASP A 46 6.33 9.30 -3.43
CA ASP A 46 4.99 8.85 -3.84
C ASP A 46 4.71 7.44 -3.31
N GLN A 47 5.72 6.56 -3.39
CA GLN A 47 5.64 5.22 -2.83
C GLN A 47 5.48 5.26 -1.30
N LEU A 48 6.25 6.10 -0.60
CA LEU A 48 6.14 6.22 0.85
C LEU A 48 4.75 6.75 1.28
N MET A 49 4.18 7.71 0.55
CA MET A 49 2.81 8.17 0.78
C MET A 49 1.78 7.05 0.57
N GLY A 50 2.05 6.13 -0.35
CA GLY A 50 1.22 4.96 -0.59
C GLY A 50 1.33 3.85 0.46
N VAL A 51 2.40 3.86 1.27
CA VAL A 51 2.75 2.75 2.17
C VAL A 51 2.61 3.13 3.63
N PHE A 52 2.99 4.35 4.02
CA PHE A 52 3.03 4.71 5.43
C PHE A 52 1.66 5.06 6.00
N PRO A 53 1.39 4.70 7.27
CA PRO A 53 0.30 5.27 8.04
C PRO A 53 0.61 6.72 8.42
N ALA A 54 -0.43 7.50 8.76
CA ALA A 54 -0.28 8.87 9.22
C ALA A 54 0.64 9.03 10.45
N ALA A 55 0.69 8.02 11.32
CA ALA A 55 1.55 8.04 12.51
C ALA A 55 3.06 7.99 12.18
N SER A 56 3.45 7.34 11.07
CA SER A 56 4.84 7.33 10.59
C SER A 56 5.13 8.48 9.60
N ALA A 57 4.26 9.49 9.51
CA ALA A 57 4.45 10.66 8.64
C ALA A 57 5.72 11.46 8.99
N HIS A 58 6.28 11.30 10.19
CA HIS A 58 7.52 11.94 10.60
C HIS A 58 8.72 11.60 9.68
N ALA A 59 8.68 10.49 8.94
CA ALA A 59 9.69 10.11 7.95
C ALA A 59 9.58 10.88 6.62
N LEU A 60 8.49 11.61 6.40
CA LEU A 60 8.24 12.39 5.18
C LEU A 60 8.55 13.89 5.36
N PRO A 61 8.71 14.65 4.28
CA PRO A 61 8.80 16.11 4.33
C PRO A 61 7.55 16.77 4.93
N ILE A 62 7.69 17.91 5.60
CA ILE A 62 6.63 18.56 6.39
C ILE A 62 5.31 18.76 5.64
N HIS A 63 5.37 19.13 4.35
CA HIS A 63 4.19 19.36 3.52
C HIS A 63 3.43 18.08 3.18
N TYR A 64 4.14 16.96 3.06
CA TYR A 64 3.54 15.65 2.82
C TYR A 64 2.83 15.13 4.07
N ARG A 65 3.38 15.40 5.27
CA ARG A 65 2.74 15.03 6.55
C ARG A 65 1.35 15.64 6.70
N ARG A 66 1.19 16.90 6.26
CA ARG A 66 -0.10 17.61 6.31
C ARG A 66 -1.15 16.89 5.48
N LEU A 67 -0.80 16.35 4.31
CA LEU A 67 -1.75 15.61 3.48
C LEU A 67 -2.32 14.35 4.17
N MET A 68 -1.58 13.74 5.11
CA MET A 68 -2.01 12.54 5.84
C MET A 68 -2.78 12.85 7.13
N SER A 69 -2.66 14.07 7.67
CA SER A 69 -3.18 14.43 9.01
C SER A 69 -4.25 15.51 8.99
N ASP A 70 -4.29 16.34 7.95
CA ASP A 70 -5.20 17.49 7.86
C ASP A 70 -6.63 17.01 7.55
N PRO A 71 -7.64 17.36 8.39
CA PRO A 71 -9.05 17.06 8.13
C PRO A 71 -9.58 17.56 6.79
N THR A 72 -8.95 18.59 6.22
CA THR A 72 -9.34 19.20 4.94
C THR A 72 -8.69 18.53 3.72
N SER A 73 -7.80 17.56 3.94
CA SER A 73 -7.07 16.87 2.88
C SER A 73 -8.00 15.98 2.03
N PRO A 74 -7.96 16.08 0.69
CA PRO A 74 -8.76 15.23 -0.22
C PRO A 74 -8.39 13.73 -0.20
N ILE A 75 -7.28 13.38 0.47
CA ILE A 75 -6.76 12.01 0.56
C ILE A 75 -6.71 11.48 2.00
N LEU A 76 -7.35 12.17 2.95
CA LEU A 76 -7.39 11.75 4.35
C LEU A 76 -8.04 10.38 4.55
N ASP A 77 -9.02 10.05 3.70
CA ASP A 77 -9.73 8.78 3.70
C ASP A 77 -8.83 7.56 3.43
N PHE A 78 -7.64 7.76 2.86
CA PHE A 78 -6.63 6.71 2.71
C PHE A 78 -5.91 6.37 4.02
N TYR A 79 -6.00 7.23 5.04
CA TYR A 79 -5.26 7.10 6.29
C TYR A 79 -6.20 7.00 7.50
N PRO A 80 -7.03 5.94 7.60
CA PRO A 80 -7.89 5.76 8.75
C PRO A 80 -7.06 5.52 10.02
N THR A 81 -7.47 6.12 11.14
CA THR A 81 -6.83 5.89 12.44
C THR A 81 -7.13 4.49 12.97
N ASP A 82 -8.35 4.00 12.72
CA ASP A 82 -8.81 2.66 13.09
C ASP A 82 -9.25 1.88 11.85
N PHE A 83 -8.89 0.61 11.76
CA PHE A 83 -9.30 -0.28 10.68
C PHE A 83 -9.70 -1.65 11.20
N GLU A 84 -10.63 -2.30 10.49
CA GLU A 84 -11.04 -3.65 10.83
C GLU A 84 -9.96 -4.65 10.43
N VAL A 85 -9.66 -5.55 11.37
CA VAL A 85 -8.78 -6.68 11.17
C VAL A 85 -9.61 -7.96 11.22
N ASP A 86 -9.67 -8.66 10.09
CA ASP A 86 -10.27 -9.99 10.06
C ASP A 86 -9.23 -11.05 10.43
N MET A 87 -9.50 -11.78 11.52
CA MET A 87 -8.64 -12.86 12.00
C MET A 87 -8.79 -14.17 11.22
N ASN A 88 -9.74 -14.27 10.28
CA ASN A 88 -9.94 -15.40 9.36
C ASN A 88 -9.73 -16.79 10.02
N GLY A 89 -10.34 -16.99 11.20
CA GLY A 89 -10.32 -18.24 11.96
C GLY A 89 -9.03 -18.58 12.72
N LYS A 90 -8.06 -17.66 12.87
CA LYS A 90 -6.81 -17.90 13.61
C LYS A 90 -6.88 -17.49 15.07
N ARG A 91 -6.16 -18.25 15.91
CA ARG A 91 -6.34 -18.30 17.38
C ARG A 91 -5.70 -17.13 18.14
N PHE A 92 -4.80 -16.35 17.55
CA PHE A 92 -4.00 -15.34 18.24
C PHE A 92 -3.61 -14.13 17.37
N SER A 93 -3.51 -12.93 17.97
CA SER A 93 -3.35 -11.63 17.28
C SER A 93 -1.98 -11.41 16.62
N TRP A 94 -0.90 -11.98 17.15
CA TRP A 94 0.44 -12.00 16.53
C TRP A 94 0.50 -12.75 15.21
N GLN A 95 -0.66 -13.18 14.72
CA GLN A 95 -0.88 -13.79 13.43
C GLN A 95 -1.75 -12.89 12.47
N VAL A 96 -1.58 -11.56 12.36
CA VAL A 96 -2.20 -10.66 11.32
C VAL A 96 -1.33 -10.03 10.16
N ARG A 97 -1.62 -10.14 8.84
CA ARG A 97 -0.73 -9.66 7.76
C ARG A 97 -1.11 -8.21 7.46
N LEU A 98 -0.17 -7.27 7.52
CA LEU A 98 -0.43 -5.91 7.09
C LEU A 98 -0.53 -5.89 5.55
N SER A 99 -1.74 -5.96 5.04
CA SER A 99 -2.03 -5.44 3.69
C SER A 99 -2.40 -3.96 3.85
N GLN A 100 -1.42 -3.11 4.14
CA GLN A 100 -1.57 -1.72 3.72
C GLN A 100 -1.56 -1.71 2.21
N VAL A 101 -2.65 -1.17 1.68
CA VAL A 101 -3.06 -1.37 0.30
C VAL A 101 -2.26 -0.45 -0.61
N LEU A 102 -1.05 -0.90 -0.91
CA LEU A 102 -0.30 -0.67 -2.14
C LEU A 102 0.83 -1.71 -2.19
N ILE A 103 0.48 -3.00 -2.28
CA ILE A 103 1.44 -4.04 -2.64
C ILE A 103 1.67 -3.96 -4.16
N ARG A 104 2.23 -2.84 -4.61
CA ARG A 104 2.79 -2.68 -5.96
C ARG A 104 4.27 -2.94 -5.85
N SER A 105 4.66 -4.16 -6.24
CA SER A 105 6.06 -4.56 -6.43
C SER A 105 6.98 -4.29 -5.23
N PHE A 106 6.57 -4.69 -4.01
CA PHE A 106 7.53 -4.81 -2.92
C PHE A 106 8.41 -6.03 -3.17
N CYS A 107 9.63 -5.78 -3.64
CA CYS A 107 10.75 -6.65 -3.34
C CYS A 107 10.77 -6.85 -1.81
N CYS A 108 10.92 -8.10 -1.34
CA CYS A 108 10.84 -8.48 0.08
C CYS A 108 11.70 -7.63 1.03
N LEU A 109 12.67 -6.85 0.51
CA LEU A 109 13.55 -5.96 1.26
C LEU A 109 12.88 -4.69 1.82
N CYS A 110 11.93 -4.07 1.11
CA CYS A 110 11.30 -2.84 1.62
C CYS A 110 10.19 -3.14 2.65
N TYR A 111 9.65 -4.37 2.65
CA TYR A 111 8.66 -4.81 3.64
C TYR A 111 9.28 -4.74 5.02
N ASN A 112 10.52 -5.22 5.19
CA ASN A 112 11.20 -5.17 6.49
C ASN A 112 11.41 -3.73 7.00
N ILE A 113 11.74 -2.76 6.13
CA ILE A 113 11.98 -1.37 6.56
C ILE A 113 10.68 -0.69 7.00
N ALA A 114 9.60 -0.80 6.21
CA ALA A 114 8.31 -0.23 6.58
C ALA A 114 7.70 -0.94 7.80
N PHE A 115 7.90 -2.26 7.90
CA PHE A 115 7.47 -3.09 9.01
C PHE A 115 8.21 -2.76 10.31
N ASP A 116 9.53 -2.59 10.26
CA ASP A 116 10.34 -2.17 11.42
C ASP A 116 9.95 -0.78 11.91
N ILE A 117 9.69 0.18 11.01
CA ILE A 117 9.23 1.54 11.37
C ILE A 117 7.85 1.50 12.05
N MET A 118 6.90 0.75 11.48
CA MET A 118 5.55 0.63 12.06
C MET A 118 5.50 -0.16 13.38
N GLN A 119 6.45 -1.08 13.59
CA GLN A 119 6.62 -1.80 14.85
C GLN A 119 7.29 -0.92 15.93
N PHE A 120 8.22 -0.04 15.53
CA PHE A 120 8.90 0.90 16.42
C PHE A 120 7.95 1.99 16.95
N ASP A 121 6.99 2.43 16.15
CA ASP A 121 5.97 3.43 16.52
C ASP A 121 4.82 2.84 17.36
N GLY A 122 4.82 1.53 17.66
CA GLY A 122 3.77 0.87 18.45
C GLY A 122 2.39 0.81 17.79
N ILE A 123 2.29 1.22 16.52
CA ILE A 123 1.04 1.21 15.71
C ILE A 123 0.59 -0.24 15.43
N VAL A 124 1.56 -1.16 15.35
CA VAL A 124 1.33 -2.56 14.99
C VAL A 124 1.77 -3.43 16.16
N GLY A 125 0.91 -3.55 17.18
CA GLY A 125 1.14 -4.53 18.24
C GLY A 125 0.99 -5.94 17.68
N ASN A 126 2.10 -6.65 17.45
CA ASN A 126 2.16 -8.05 16.99
C ASN A 126 0.99 -8.42 16.06
N LEU A 127 1.10 -8.13 14.77
CA LEU A 127 0.19 -8.57 13.71
C LEU A 127 1.05 -9.37 12.68
N PHE A 128 0.97 -10.71 12.55
CA PHE A 128 1.46 -11.52 11.38
C PHE A 128 0.60 -12.73 10.77
N GLN A 129 -0.44 -12.61 9.88
CA GLN A 129 -1.35 -13.65 9.20
C GLN A 129 -2.91 -13.43 8.96
N GLY A 130 -3.51 -12.26 9.16
CA GLY A 130 -4.94 -11.85 9.07
C GLY A 130 -5.08 -10.64 8.13
N ILE A 131 -6.28 -10.16 7.85
CA ILE A 131 -6.49 -9.22 6.73
C ILE A 131 -6.85 -7.84 7.27
N ALA A 132 -5.98 -6.86 7.03
CA ALA A 132 -6.27 -5.46 7.27
C ALA A 132 -7.18 -4.94 6.15
N LYS A 133 -8.43 -4.59 6.50
CA LYS A 133 -9.41 -4.05 5.56
C LYS A 133 -9.20 -2.55 5.39
N LEU A 134 -8.13 -2.21 4.68
CA LEU A 134 -7.82 -0.83 4.33
C LEU A 134 -8.40 -0.45 2.96
N PRO A 135 -8.76 0.83 2.76
CA PRO A 135 -9.21 1.31 1.47
C PRO A 135 -8.07 1.22 0.44
N PHE A 136 -8.43 0.91 -0.81
CA PHE A 136 -7.48 0.95 -1.91
C PHE A 136 -7.17 2.41 -2.27
N ILE A 137 -5.88 2.72 -2.38
CA ILE A 137 -5.42 4.06 -2.75
C ILE A 137 -5.68 4.29 -4.23
N ASP A 138 -6.38 5.40 -4.53
CA ASP A 138 -6.49 5.91 -5.89
C ASP A 138 -5.21 6.66 -6.26
N GLU A 139 -4.41 6.04 -7.11
CA GLU A 139 -3.15 6.59 -7.61
C GLU A 139 -3.33 7.96 -8.28
N THR A 140 -4.40 8.14 -9.07
CA THR A 140 -4.59 9.39 -9.81
C THR A 140 -4.85 10.55 -8.84
N ARG A 141 -5.66 10.30 -7.82
CA ARG A 141 -5.97 11.27 -6.78
C ARG A 141 -4.75 11.58 -5.92
N LEU A 142 -4.03 10.54 -5.48
CA LEU A 142 -2.80 10.70 -4.69
C LEU A 142 -1.76 11.54 -5.42
N LEU A 143 -1.44 11.19 -6.68
CA LEU A 143 -0.45 11.92 -7.47
C LEU A 143 -0.88 13.35 -7.77
N SER A 144 -2.18 13.61 -7.93
CA SER A 144 -2.70 14.97 -8.14
C SER A 144 -2.47 15.89 -6.95
N GLU A 145 -2.59 15.37 -5.72
CA GLU A 145 -2.34 16.14 -4.50
C GLU A 145 -0.85 16.30 -4.22
N ILE A 146 -0.06 15.25 -4.44
CA ILE A 146 1.40 15.31 -4.29
C ILE A 146 2.00 16.35 -5.24
N LYS A 147 1.54 16.40 -6.49
CA LYS A 147 2.02 17.37 -7.48
C LYS A 147 1.84 18.82 -7.03
N LYS A 148 0.84 19.12 -6.20
CA LYS A 148 0.63 20.47 -5.64
C LYS A 148 1.72 20.85 -4.64
N VAL A 149 2.23 19.89 -3.86
CA VAL A 149 3.24 20.12 -2.82
C VAL A 149 4.66 19.79 -3.28
N GLU A 150 4.84 19.14 -4.43
CA GLU A 150 6.14 18.69 -4.93
C GLU A 150 7.17 19.84 -5.05
N HIS A 151 6.72 21.05 -5.42
CA HIS A 151 7.58 22.24 -5.51
C HIS A 151 8.19 22.69 -4.18
N THR A 152 7.66 22.21 -3.03
CA THR A 152 8.15 22.55 -1.70
C THR A 152 9.35 21.71 -1.25
N LEU A 153 9.67 20.65 -1.99
CA LEU A 153 10.82 19.80 -1.70
C LEU A 153 12.11 20.59 -1.93
N THR A 154 12.88 20.79 -0.86
CA THR A 154 14.21 21.39 -0.96
C THR A 154 15.14 20.45 -1.73
N VAL A 155 15.79 20.95 -2.77
CA VAL A 155 16.91 20.24 -3.39
C VAL A 155 18.02 20.12 -2.34
N LEU A 156 18.42 18.90 -2.00
CA LEU A 156 19.62 18.66 -1.21
C LEU A 156 20.80 19.27 -1.99
N LYS A 157 21.33 20.39 -1.48
CA LYS A 157 22.56 21.00 -1.97
C LYS A 157 23.76 20.20 -1.49
#